data_AF-A0A0G4GCV6-F1
#
_entry.id   AF-A0A0G4GCV6-F1
#
_cell.length_a   1.000
_cell.length_b   1.000
_cell.length_c   1.000
_cell.angle_alpha   90.00
_cell.angle_beta   90.00
_cell.angle_gamma   90.00
#
_symmetry.space_group_name_H-M   'P 1'
#
loop_
_entity.id
_entity.type
_entity.pdbx_description
1 polymer ?
#
loop_
_entity_poly.entity_id
_entity_poly.type
_entity_poly.pdbx_seq_one_letter_code
_entity_poly.pdbx_strand_id
1 'polypeptide(L)'
;MLRALQLACLCLAASHVQTYPHLESAAPQTPVQKQLIEEALEASRLLSDVAAPHVEELFSHPATQAFIVSMDPNLARESPANLIRRFWAEIDAAEIVHAFGDGSSPAANCGFDLTTEIGRELDYFPNQWELQALKKMPVDPVNNRFMEWSETNIFHFPPFKNTSQPGLRRSLDRPVYAAVNMYRASGGNPQCGPITAVFSRRYIGNQLLSAPLDTGFFNGECRNGEATGAIQNKTIAICSAWPKPWPIGVPPFMNHFVEPYLRFFNATQPRAGPDFYPHFNLARLLVRLLGSTYRPAPPPGPVVRGAPIGPPKGALGLNFLENTLGYFELNPAVRLRFADGIVLLIAMFELLWGSPAGRDLLAWCEERGWPLAWAHNPVPSYWRCGPAGEGPECSVPDDLAADGDAANVRLLDPRVLTSVPAGHNVTVPSAVSAAFVASWEGLDVSRAPSRSVVAAAWDELVASSWQAVGIEPVFAGACNGDCAGVLVGREERHCVCIPVENKGVDELWEEEFRNLSVVVM
;
A
#
# COMPACT_ATOMS: atom_id res chain seq x y z
N MET A 1 32.01 -25.73 37.43
CA MET A 1 30.55 -25.89 37.25
C MET A 1 29.79 -24.58 36.99
N LEU A 2 30.42 -23.40 37.03
CA LEU A 2 29.75 -22.08 36.87
C LEU A 2 30.11 -21.33 35.56
N ARG A 3 30.64 -22.02 34.55
CA ARG A 3 30.94 -21.45 33.22
C ARG A 3 30.23 -22.15 32.05
N ALA A 4 29.38 -23.14 32.33
CA ALA A 4 28.66 -23.90 31.31
C ALA A 4 27.21 -23.45 31.06
N LEU A 5 26.70 -22.44 31.80
CA LEU A 5 25.33 -21.95 31.68
C LEU A 5 25.16 -20.63 30.89
N GLN A 6 26.25 -19.98 30.47
CA GLN A 6 26.17 -18.74 29.67
C GLN A 6 26.22 -18.97 28.15
N LEU A 7 26.57 -20.18 27.69
CA LEU A 7 26.56 -20.51 26.26
C LEU A 7 25.24 -21.13 25.75
N ALA A 8 24.33 -21.53 26.64
CA ALA A 8 23.07 -22.17 26.25
C ALA A 8 21.92 -21.19 25.96
N CYS A 9 22.07 -19.89 26.27
CA CYS A 9 21.04 -18.87 26.04
C CYS A 9 21.18 -18.10 24.72
N LEU A 10 22.23 -18.36 23.93
CA LEU A 10 22.51 -17.65 22.68
C LEU A 10 22.15 -18.44 21.41
N CYS A 11 21.66 -19.68 21.53
CA CYS A 11 21.38 -20.54 20.39
C CYS A 11 19.89 -20.63 19.98
N LEU A 12 19.00 -19.83 20.57
CA LEU A 12 17.56 -19.85 20.24
C LEU A 12 17.04 -18.60 19.49
N ALA A 13 17.90 -17.62 19.18
CA ALA A 13 17.49 -16.41 18.46
C ALA A 13 17.74 -16.45 16.93
N ALA A 14 18.26 -17.57 16.40
CA ALA A 14 18.67 -17.69 15.00
C ALA A 14 17.70 -18.51 14.12
N SER A 15 16.44 -18.67 14.52
CA SER A 15 15.39 -18.98 13.54
C SER A 15 15.00 -17.67 12.84
N HIS A 16 15.94 -17.11 12.07
CA HIS A 16 15.60 -16.19 10.99
C HIS A 16 14.62 -16.96 10.10
N VAL A 17 13.34 -16.65 10.24
CA VAL A 17 12.33 -17.10 9.30
C VAL A 17 12.72 -16.41 8.01
N GLN A 18 13.35 -17.17 7.13
CA GLN A 18 13.67 -16.76 5.77
C GLN A 18 12.32 -16.75 5.03
N THR A 19 11.59 -15.64 5.17
CA THR A 19 10.18 -15.52 4.74
C THR A 19 10.05 -15.34 3.23
N TYR A 20 11.12 -14.99 2.53
CA TYR A 20 11.22 -15.11 1.08
C TYR A 20 12.64 -15.58 0.71
N PRO A 21 12.82 -16.48 -0.27
CA PRO A 21 14.11 -16.57 -0.93
C PRO A 21 14.44 -15.16 -1.42
N HIS A 22 15.65 -14.67 -1.17
CA HIS A 22 16.12 -13.39 -1.72
C HIS A 22 15.70 -13.33 -3.19
N LEU A 23 14.67 -12.54 -3.50
CA LEU A 23 14.23 -12.38 -4.88
C LEU A 23 15.29 -11.50 -5.50
N GLU A 24 16.18 -12.10 -6.28
CA GLU A 24 17.05 -11.34 -7.16
C GLU A 24 16.15 -10.47 -8.04
N SER A 25 16.26 -9.17 -7.84
CA SER A 25 15.50 -8.21 -8.63
C SER A 25 16.02 -8.23 -10.06
N ALA A 26 15.08 -8.25 -11.01
CA ALA A 26 15.38 -8.04 -12.42
C ALA A 26 15.42 -6.55 -12.79
N ALA A 27 15.09 -5.66 -11.85
CA ALA A 27 14.95 -4.24 -12.13
C ALA A 27 16.32 -3.51 -12.15
N PRO A 28 16.56 -2.65 -13.16
CA PRO A 28 17.79 -1.86 -13.20
C PRO A 28 17.78 -0.81 -12.10
N GLN A 29 18.92 -0.70 -11.41
CA GLN A 29 19.22 0.33 -10.42
C GLN A 29 20.38 1.22 -10.88
N THR A 30 20.32 2.51 -10.57
CA THR A 30 21.47 3.40 -10.71
C THR A 30 22.54 3.09 -9.65
N PRO A 31 23.81 3.50 -9.86
CA PRO A 31 24.85 3.35 -8.83
C PRO A 31 24.47 4.01 -7.49
N VAL A 32 23.75 5.14 -7.53
CA VAL A 32 23.28 5.85 -6.32
C VAL A 32 22.25 5.00 -5.58
N GLN A 33 21.27 4.43 -6.29
CA GLN A 33 20.25 3.57 -5.68
C GLN A 33 20.88 2.33 -5.03
N LYS A 34 21.84 1.68 -5.70
CA LYS A 34 22.56 0.52 -5.15
C LYS A 34 23.28 0.87 -3.85
N GLN A 35 24.05 1.97 -3.87
CA GLN A 35 24.78 2.44 -2.70
C GLN A 35 23.84 2.72 -1.52
N LEU A 36 22.75 3.45 -1.74
CA LEU A 36 21.80 3.79 -0.66
C LEU A 36 21.12 2.55 -0.08
N ILE A 37 20.76 1.58 -0.91
CA ILE A 37 20.19 0.30 -0.45
C ILE A 37 21.20 -0.49 0.39
N GLU A 38 22.47 -0.54 -0.03
CA GLU A 38 23.54 -1.23 0.73
C GLU A 38 23.77 -0.57 2.10
N GLU A 39 23.84 0.76 2.14
CA GLU A 39 24.00 1.54 3.38
C GLU A 39 22.78 1.35 4.30
N ALA A 40 21.56 1.43 3.76
CA ALA A 40 20.33 1.23 4.52
C ALA A 40 20.22 -0.21 5.03
N LEU A 41 20.63 -1.22 4.26
CA LEU A 41 20.64 -2.63 4.67
C LEU A 41 21.53 -2.85 5.89
N GLU A 42 22.74 -2.31 5.89
CA GLU A 42 23.66 -2.44 7.02
C GLU A 42 23.12 -1.77 8.29
N ALA A 43 22.66 -0.53 8.18
CA ALA A 43 22.14 0.25 9.30
C ALA A 43 20.86 -0.37 9.87
N SER A 44 19.91 -0.73 9.00
CA SER A 44 18.60 -1.26 9.38
C SER A 44 18.69 -2.62 10.08
N ARG A 45 19.67 -3.46 9.70
CA ARG A 45 19.96 -4.72 10.41
C ARG A 45 20.31 -4.46 11.87
N LEU A 46 21.30 -3.58 12.12
CA LEU A 46 21.74 -3.25 13.48
C LEU A 46 20.61 -2.65 14.32
N LEU A 47 19.84 -1.72 13.74
CA LEU A 47 18.72 -1.09 14.42
C LEU A 47 17.60 -2.09 14.71
N SER A 48 17.33 -3.01 13.79
CA SER A 48 16.30 -4.03 13.96
C SER A 48 16.67 -5.06 15.03
N ASP A 49 17.94 -5.40 15.16
CA ASP A 49 18.43 -6.26 16.24
C ASP A 49 18.25 -5.59 17.61
N VAL A 50 18.56 -4.28 17.70
CA VAL A 50 18.37 -3.49 18.94
C VAL A 50 16.88 -3.31 19.28
N ALA A 51 16.02 -3.17 18.28
CA ALA A 51 14.58 -2.98 18.47
C ALA A 51 13.83 -4.29 18.79
N ALA A 52 14.39 -5.46 18.45
CA ALA A 52 13.70 -6.75 18.58
C ALA A 52 13.15 -7.02 20.00
N PRO A 53 13.90 -6.79 21.10
CA PRO A 53 13.35 -6.99 22.45
C PRO A 53 12.18 -6.05 22.78
N HIS A 54 12.20 -4.81 22.27
CA HIS A 54 11.12 -3.85 22.48
C HIS A 54 9.87 -4.25 21.69
N VAL A 55 10.02 -4.79 20.48
CA VAL A 55 8.91 -5.38 19.72
C VAL A 55 8.32 -6.57 20.48
N GLU A 56 9.16 -7.44 21.05
CA GLU A 56 8.70 -8.55 21.88
C GLU A 56 7.93 -8.09 23.12
N GLU A 57 8.42 -7.05 23.80
CA GLU A 57 7.72 -6.41 24.91
C GLU A 57 6.36 -5.84 24.48
N LEU A 58 6.30 -5.08 23.38
CA LEU A 58 5.04 -4.50 22.87
C LEU A 58 3.99 -5.57 22.58
N PHE A 59 4.38 -6.69 21.96
CA PHE A 59 3.48 -7.79 21.62
C PHE A 59 3.07 -8.61 22.84
N SER A 60 3.96 -8.78 23.82
CA SER A 60 3.68 -9.51 25.08
C SER A 60 3.01 -8.65 26.15
N HIS A 61 2.93 -7.34 25.97
CA HIS A 61 2.39 -6.42 26.95
C HIS A 61 0.92 -6.76 27.30
N PRO A 62 0.54 -6.78 28.60
CA PRO A 62 -0.81 -7.12 29.02
C PRO A 62 -1.92 -6.27 28.38
N ALA A 63 -1.67 -4.99 28.13
CA ALA A 63 -2.63 -4.12 27.46
C ALA A 63 -2.88 -4.53 26.00
N THR A 64 -1.82 -4.86 25.24
CA THR A 64 -1.94 -5.37 23.86
C THR A 64 -2.80 -6.63 23.85
N GLN A 65 -2.49 -7.59 24.73
CA GLN A 65 -3.23 -8.84 24.83
C GLN A 65 -4.70 -8.62 25.22
N ALA A 66 -4.98 -7.73 26.16
CA ALA A 66 -6.35 -7.38 26.54
C ALA A 66 -7.14 -6.79 25.36
N PHE A 67 -6.51 -5.92 24.56
CA PHE A 67 -7.16 -5.38 23.37
C PHE A 67 -7.38 -6.44 22.29
N ILE A 68 -6.41 -7.34 22.04
CA ILE A 68 -6.60 -8.46 21.11
C ILE A 68 -7.75 -9.36 21.57
N VAL A 69 -7.81 -9.73 22.86
CA VAL A 69 -8.94 -10.52 23.41
C VAL A 69 -10.29 -9.83 23.16
N SER A 70 -10.34 -8.51 23.29
CA SER A 70 -11.57 -7.73 23.08
C SER A 70 -12.00 -7.66 21.61
N MET A 71 -11.05 -7.81 20.68
CA MET A 71 -11.25 -7.64 19.24
C MET A 71 -11.33 -8.99 18.50
N ASP A 72 -10.43 -9.93 18.73
CA ASP A 72 -10.40 -11.27 18.12
C ASP A 72 -9.91 -12.33 19.14
N PRO A 73 -10.85 -13.03 19.81
CA PRO A 73 -10.53 -14.08 20.77
C PRO A 73 -9.77 -15.28 20.18
N ASN A 74 -9.79 -15.48 18.85
CA ASN A 74 -9.00 -16.56 18.23
C ASN A 74 -7.54 -16.15 18.13
N LEU A 75 -7.28 -14.91 17.70
CA LEU A 75 -5.93 -14.37 17.62
C LEU A 75 -5.27 -14.28 19.01
N ALA A 76 -6.06 -13.97 20.05
CA ALA A 76 -5.61 -13.93 21.44
C ALA A 76 -5.07 -15.27 21.99
N ARG A 77 -5.33 -16.40 21.32
CA ARG A 77 -4.78 -17.72 21.75
C ARG A 77 -3.34 -17.91 21.30
N GLU A 78 -2.83 -17.05 20.43
CA GLU A 78 -1.48 -17.15 19.92
C GLU A 78 -0.47 -16.57 20.90
N SER A 79 0.67 -17.23 21.04
CA SER A 79 1.79 -16.67 21.81
C SER A 79 2.31 -15.38 21.14
N PRO A 80 2.83 -14.41 21.91
CA PRO A 80 3.46 -13.20 21.36
C PRO A 80 4.51 -13.50 20.27
N ALA A 81 5.37 -14.49 20.48
CA ALA A 81 6.36 -14.91 19.48
C ALA A 81 5.73 -15.36 18.14
N ASN A 82 4.59 -16.05 18.20
CA ASN A 82 3.85 -16.43 16.99
C ASN A 82 3.21 -15.23 16.30
N LEU A 83 2.66 -14.28 17.09
CA LEU A 83 2.09 -13.04 16.55
C LEU A 83 3.16 -12.22 15.82
N ILE A 84 4.36 -12.07 16.39
CA ILE A 84 5.48 -11.36 15.75
C ILE A 84 5.88 -12.04 14.44
N ARG A 85 6.03 -13.38 14.46
CA ARG A 85 6.38 -14.15 13.27
C ARG A 85 5.33 -13.97 12.16
N ARG A 86 4.05 -14.08 12.50
CA ARG A 86 2.95 -13.91 11.53
C ARG A 86 2.87 -12.47 11.05
N PHE A 87 3.03 -11.49 11.93
CA PHE A 87 3.06 -10.07 11.57
C PHE A 87 4.09 -9.80 10.47
N TRP A 88 5.34 -10.22 10.64
CA TRP A 88 6.36 -10.01 9.63
C TRP A 88 6.13 -10.79 8.35
N ALA A 89 5.67 -12.04 8.44
CA ALA A 89 5.30 -12.81 7.25
C ALA A 89 4.19 -12.11 6.45
N GLU A 90 3.27 -11.44 7.12
CA GLU A 90 2.19 -10.69 6.47
C GLU A 90 2.67 -9.35 5.90
N ILE A 91 3.55 -8.61 6.58
CA ILE A 91 4.21 -7.44 6.00
C ILE A 91 5.02 -7.80 4.76
N ASP A 92 5.67 -8.96 4.76
CA ASP A 92 6.43 -9.48 3.61
C ASP A 92 5.54 -9.93 2.44
N ALA A 93 4.29 -10.33 2.71
CA ALA A 93 3.32 -10.71 1.69
C ALA A 93 2.41 -9.56 1.24
N ALA A 94 2.28 -8.51 2.06
CA ALA A 94 1.40 -7.38 1.81
C ALA A 94 1.72 -6.68 0.48
N GLU A 95 0.74 -6.02 -0.10
CA GLU A 95 0.92 -5.32 -1.36
C GLU A 95 1.79 -4.08 -1.18
N ILE A 96 2.68 -3.82 -2.14
CA ILE A 96 3.34 -2.53 -2.30
C ILE A 96 2.52 -1.75 -3.31
N VAL A 97 1.98 -0.61 -2.92
CA VAL A 97 0.97 0.11 -3.68
C VAL A 97 1.35 1.57 -3.89
N HIS A 98 0.95 2.12 -5.02
CA HIS A 98 1.09 3.54 -5.35
C HIS A 98 -0.20 4.05 -5.97
N ALA A 99 -0.78 5.11 -5.43
CA ALA A 99 -1.95 5.75 -6.02
C ALA A 99 -1.60 6.98 -6.83
N PHE A 100 -2.32 7.13 -7.94
CA PHE A 100 -2.09 8.19 -8.93
C PHE A 100 -3.41 8.66 -9.57
N GLY A 101 -3.35 9.80 -10.25
CA GLY A 101 -4.50 10.49 -10.82
C GLY A 101 -5.06 9.82 -12.07
N ASP A 102 -6.32 10.09 -12.38
CA ASP A 102 -6.94 9.62 -13.63
C ASP A 102 -6.69 10.56 -14.83
N GLY A 103 -6.16 11.76 -14.58
CA GLY A 103 -5.93 12.81 -15.59
C GLY A 103 -7.07 13.81 -15.71
N SER A 104 -8.22 13.58 -15.08
CA SER A 104 -9.38 14.48 -15.15
C SER A 104 -9.17 15.79 -14.40
N SER A 105 -8.28 15.81 -13.40
CA SER A 105 -7.91 16.99 -12.64
C SER A 105 -6.47 16.89 -12.12
N PRO A 106 -5.60 17.87 -12.42
CA PRO A 106 -4.28 17.96 -11.80
C PRO A 106 -4.33 18.07 -10.27
N ALA A 107 -5.43 18.62 -9.72
CA ALA A 107 -5.62 18.77 -8.28
C ALA A 107 -6.09 17.49 -7.57
N ALA A 108 -6.45 16.44 -8.32
CA ALA A 108 -6.88 15.15 -7.78
C ALA A 108 -5.71 14.18 -7.53
N ASN A 109 -4.47 14.63 -7.71
CA ASN A 109 -3.26 13.85 -7.57
C ASN A 109 -2.32 14.49 -6.53
N CYS A 110 -1.78 13.72 -5.59
CA CYS A 110 -0.75 14.27 -4.69
C CYS A 110 0.50 14.59 -5.50
N GLY A 111 0.99 15.82 -5.43
CA GLY A 111 2.39 16.10 -5.79
C GLY A 111 2.77 15.90 -7.26
N PHE A 112 1.83 16.03 -8.21
CA PHE A 112 2.09 15.91 -9.65
C PHE A 112 2.64 14.51 -10.05
N ASP A 113 1.82 13.49 -9.82
CA ASP A 113 2.14 12.10 -10.12
C ASP A 113 1.64 11.61 -11.50
N LEU A 114 1.88 10.34 -11.82
CA LEU A 114 1.39 9.67 -13.02
C LEU A 114 -0.11 9.92 -13.26
N THR A 115 -0.51 9.95 -14.53
CA THR A 115 -1.91 9.86 -14.95
C THR A 115 -2.08 8.74 -15.96
N THR A 116 -3.32 8.29 -16.21
CA THR A 116 -3.58 7.30 -17.25
C THR A 116 -3.09 7.76 -18.65
N GLU A 117 -3.30 9.04 -18.97
CA GLU A 117 -2.82 9.65 -20.22
C GLU A 117 -1.30 9.55 -20.36
N ILE A 118 -0.55 10.00 -19.35
CA ILE A 118 0.91 9.95 -19.37
C ILE A 118 1.41 8.50 -19.37
N GLY A 119 0.78 7.63 -18.57
CA GLY A 119 1.17 6.23 -18.45
C GLY A 119 1.02 5.43 -19.74
N ARG A 120 0.06 5.79 -20.60
CA ARG A 120 -0.09 5.19 -21.94
C ARG A 120 1.10 5.50 -22.86
N GLU A 121 1.74 6.65 -22.68
CA GLU A 121 2.87 7.09 -23.50
C GLU A 121 4.23 6.54 -23.05
N LEU A 122 4.28 5.82 -21.93
CA LEU A 122 5.50 5.30 -21.32
C LEU A 122 5.44 3.78 -21.17
N ASP A 123 6.59 3.12 -21.18
CA ASP A 123 6.73 1.67 -20.93
C ASP A 123 7.18 1.34 -19.49
N TYR A 124 7.21 2.35 -18.62
CA TYR A 124 7.63 2.24 -17.24
C TYR A 124 6.82 3.21 -16.36
N PHE A 125 6.73 2.90 -15.07
CA PHE A 125 6.17 3.76 -14.04
C PHE A 125 7.24 4.80 -13.63
N PRO A 126 7.10 6.07 -14.05
CA PRO A 126 8.08 7.11 -13.73
C PRO A 126 7.92 7.56 -12.27
N ASN A 127 8.99 8.04 -11.65
CA ASN A 127 8.84 8.85 -10.44
C ASN A 127 8.44 10.31 -10.78
N GLN A 128 7.99 11.06 -9.77
CA GLN A 128 7.53 12.44 -9.91
C GLN A 128 8.60 13.38 -10.51
N TRP A 129 9.89 13.15 -10.23
CA TRP A 129 10.97 13.95 -10.81
C TRP A 129 11.23 13.65 -12.28
N GLU A 130 11.04 12.41 -12.72
CA GLU A 130 11.14 12.04 -14.14
C GLU A 130 10.03 12.70 -14.94
N LEU A 131 8.79 12.72 -14.42
CA LEU A 131 7.65 13.38 -15.08
C LEU A 131 7.95 14.85 -15.40
N GLN A 132 8.54 15.58 -14.44
CA GLN A 132 8.91 16.98 -14.63
C GLN A 132 10.13 17.13 -15.56
N ALA A 133 11.15 16.28 -15.42
CA ALA A 133 12.34 16.32 -16.28
C ALA A 133 12.00 16.01 -17.76
N LEU A 134 11.02 15.14 -18.00
CA LEU A 134 10.50 14.78 -19.31
C LEU A 134 9.45 15.77 -19.83
N LYS A 135 9.10 16.80 -19.04
CA LYS A 135 8.06 17.79 -19.36
C LYS A 135 6.69 17.17 -19.61
N LYS A 136 6.40 16.03 -18.98
CA LYS A 136 5.07 15.41 -18.94
C LYS A 136 4.18 16.08 -17.90
N MET A 137 4.80 16.72 -16.90
CA MET A 137 4.12 17.55 -15.91
C MET A 137 4.82 18.91 -15.74
N PRO A 138 4.07 19.96 -15.36
CA PRO A 138 4.66 21.25 -15.03
C PRO A 138 5.58 21.11 -13.82
N VAL A 139 6.64 21.92 -13.79
CA VAL A 139 7.47 22.02 -12.60
C VAL A 139 6.70 22.74 -11.51
N ASP A 140 6.64 22.14 -10.31
CA ASP A 140 6.19 22.81 -9.10
C ASP A 140 7.37 23.04 -8.13
N PRO A 141 7.98 24.24 -8.14
CA PRO A 141 9.09 24.55 -7.26
C PRO A 141 8.74 24.47 -5.76
N VAL A 142 7.47 24.64 -5.39
CA VAL A 142 7.04 24.59 -3.98
C VAL A 142 7.02 23.15 -3.52
N ASN A 143 6.31 22.28 -4.25
CA ASN A 143 6.28 20.85 -3.96
C ASN A 143 7.69 20.21 -4.08
N ASN A 144 8.48 20.63 -5.07
CA ASN A 144 9.83 20.09 -5.27
C ASN A 144 10.77 20.37 -4.10
N ARG A 145 10.67 21.52 -3.43
CA ARG A 145 11.48 21.79 -2.23
C ARG A 145 11.16 20.82 -1.10
N PHE A 146 9.88 20.47 -0.99
CA PHE A 146 9.38 19.57 0.02
C PHE A 146 9.84 18.13 -0.25
N MET A 147 9.66 17.63 -1.47
CA MET A 147 10.11 16.28 -1.84
C MET A 147 11.64 16.16 -1.74
N GLU A 148 12.37 17.16 -2.25
CA GLU A 148 13.84 17.18 -2.18
C GLU A 148 14.33 17.15 -0.73
N TRP A 149 13.64 17.83 0.18
CA TRP A 149 14.02 17.80 1.59
C TRP A 149 13.89 16.39 2.16
N SER A 150 12.78 15.69 1.93
CA SER A 150 12.59 14.32 2.42
C SER A 150 13.63 13.38 1.82
N GLU A 151 13.85 13.46 0.50
CA GLU A 151 14.80 12.59 -0.19
C GLU A 151 16.25 12.81 0.25
N THR A 152 16.65 14.06 0.48
CA THR A 152 18.04 14.37 0.85
C THR A 152 18.31 14.18 2.35
N ASN A 153 17.35 14.52 3.22
CA ASN A 153 17.56 14.50 4.67
C ASN A 153 17.17 13.18 5.33
N ILE A 154 16.20 12.45 4.78
CA ILE A 154 15.73 11.16 5.31
C ILE A 154 16.35 10.01 4.51
N PHE A 155 16.22 10.03 3.18
CA PHE A 155 16.69 8.94 2.33
C PHE A 155 18.12 9.11 1.79
N HIS A 156 18.78 10.21 2.15
CA HIS A 156 20.18 10.52 1.79
C HIS A 156 20.47 10.56 0.28
N PHE A 157 19.44 10.73 -0.55
CA PHE A 157 19.65 10.96 -1.97
C PHE A 157 20.47 12.24 -2.18
N PRO A 158 21.43 12.24 -3.11
CA PRO A 158 22.26 13.42 -3.29
C PRO A 158 21.45 14.55 -3.96
N PRO A 159 21.65 15.82 -3.58
CA PRO A 159 20.71 16.89 -3.90
C PRO A 159 20.69 17.25 -5.39
N PHE A 160 19.58 17.79 -5.88
CA PHE A 160 19.49 18.45 -7.18
C PHE A 160 20.27 19.77 -7.16
N LYS A 161 20.90 20.11 -8.28
CA LYS A 161 21.52 21.43 -8.47
C LYS A 161 20.47 22.55 -8.53
N ASN A 162 19.32 22.27 -9.11
CA ASN A 162 18.19 23.18 -9.24
C ASN A 162 16.89 22.39 -9.24
N THR A 163 16.13 22.44 -8.15
CA THR A 163 14.84 21.75 -8.03
C THR A 163 13.75 22.33 -8.92
N SER A 164 13.93 23.55 -9.46
CA SER A 164 13.03 24.12 -10.46
C SER A 164 13.34 23.67 -11.90
N GLN A 165 14.44 22.93 -12.10
CA GLN A 165 14.84 22.37 -13.39
C GLN A 165 15.53 21.02 -13.17
N PRO A 166 14.78 20.00 -12.69
CA PRO A 166 15.36 18.68 -12.42
C PRO A 166 15.90 18.08 -13.72
N GLY A 167 17.15 17.64 -13.68
CA GLY A 167 17.78 16.97 -14.82
C GLY A 167 17.45 15.49 -14.83
N LEU A 168 17.10 14.94 -16.00
CA LEU A 168 16.65 13.55 -16.14
C LEU A 168 17.59 12.52 -15.48
N ARG A 169 18.91 12.67 -15.67
CA ARG A 169 19.89 11.76 -15.07
C ARG A 169 19.78 11.66 -13.55
N ARG A 170 19.54 12.80 -12.89
CA ARG A 170 19.39 12.83 -11.42
C ARG A 170 18.00 12.37 -10.99
N SER A 171 16.97 12.66 -11.79
CA SER A 171 15.62 12.13 -11.56
C SER A 171 15.59 10.60 -11.59
N LEU A 172 16.40 9.95 -12.44
CA LEU A 172 16.50 8.49 -12.48
C LEU A 172 17.06 7.86 -11.20
N ASP A 173 17.81 8.62 -10.39
CA ASP A 173 18.28 8.13 -9.08
C ASP A 173 17.13 8.05 -8.07
N ARG A 174 16.06 8.83 -8.25
CA ARG A 174 14.99 8.98 -7.27
C ARG A 174 14.06 7.77 -7.25
N PRO A 175 13.47 7.45 -6.09
CA PRO A 175 12.60 6.30 -5.99
C PRO A 175 11.18 6.66 -6.46
N VAL A 176 10.35 5.64 -6.66
CA VAL A 176 8.90 5.82 -6.74
C VAL A 176 8.37 5.79 -5.31
N TYR A 177 7.58 6.78 -4.88
CA TYR A 177 6.97 6.73 -3.54
C TYR A 177 5.95 5.60 -3.48
N ALA A 178 5.92 4.77 -2.45
CA ALA A 178 4.89 3.74 -2.34
C ALA A 178 4.61 3.35 -0.89
N ALA A 179 3.49 2.68 -0.69
CA ALA A 179 2.97 2.29 0.60
C ALA A 179 2.87 0.77 0.71
N VAL A 180 3.07 0.22 1.90
CA VAL A 180 2.64 -1.15 2.21
C VAL A 180 1.17 -1.14 2.62
N ASN A 181 0.35 -1.93 1.94
CA ASN A 181 -1.07 -2.11 2.26
C ASN A 181 -1.26 -3.00 3.51
N MET A 182 -0.72 -2.58 4.66
CA MET A 182 -0.67 -3.39 5.88
C MET A 182 -2.02 -3.51 6.62
N TYR A 183 -3.02 -2.72 6.23
CA TYR A 183 -4.39 -2.92 6.71
C TYR A 183 -5.26 -3.74 5.76
N ARG A 184 -4.68 -4.24 4.65
CA ARG A 184 -5.38 -4.99 3.61
C ARG A 184 -6.61 -4.22 3.10
N ALA A 185 -6.45 -2.92 2.91
CA ALA A 185 -7.47 -2.05 2.36
C ALA A 185 -7.77 -2.44 0.91
N SER A 186 -9.05 -2.49 0.55
CA SER A 186 -9.52 -2.80 -0.81
C SER A 186 -8.97 -1.82 -1.83
N GLY A 187 -8.83 -0.54 -1.46
CA GLY A 187 -8.23 0.47 -2.32
C GLY A 187 -6.70 0.47 -2.37
N GLY A 188 -6.01 -0.36 -1.60
CA GLY A 188 -4.57 -0.27 -1.42
C GLY A 188 -4.22 0.95 -0.55
N ASN A 189 -3.94 2.08 -1.18
CA ASN A 189 -3.78 3.37 -0.51
C ASN A 189 -4.35 4.46 -1.42
N PRO A 190 -5.61 4.90 -1.22
CA PRO A 190 -6.28 5.84 -2.12
C PRO A 190 -5.94 7.32 -1.84
N GLN A 191 -4.88 7.62 -1.08
CA GLN A 191 -4.52 8.99 -0.67
C GLN A 191 -4.31 9.91 -1.87
N CYS A 192 -3.62 9.42 -2.90
CA CYS A 192 -3.08 10.25 -3.99
C CYS A 192 -3.73 10.06 -5.35
N GLY A 193 -4.90 9.43 -5.38
CA GLY A 193 -5.72 9.39 -6.58
C GLY A 193 -6.70 8.23 -6.58
N PRO A 194 -7.59 8.19 -7.59
CA PRO A 194 -8.62 7.18 -7.69
C PRO A 194 -8.12 5.84 -8.26
N ILE A 195 -6.85 5.76 -8.66
CA ILE A 195 -6.25 4.57 -9.25
C ILE A 195 -5.06 4.18 -8.40
N THR A 196 -4.93 2.90 -8.08
CA THR A 196 -3.80 2.35 -7.32
C THR A 196 -3.15 1.23 -8.11
N ALA A 197 -1.84 1.37 -8.39
CA ALA A 197 -1.03 0.29 -8.90
C ALA A 197 -0.54 -0.59 -7.76
N VAL A 198 -0.67 -1.90 -7.91
CA VAL A 198 -0.01 -2.88 -7.06
C VAL A 198 1.27 -3.33 -7.77
N PHE A 199 2.40 -3.17 -7.10
CA PHE A 199 3.69 -3.52 -7.67
C PHE A 199 4.07 -4.98 -7.47
N SER A 200 4.79 -5.54 -8.44
CA SER A 200 5.37 -6.88 -8.36
C SER A 200 6.48 -6.91 -7.32
N ARG A 201 6.26 -7.64 -6.22
CA ARG A 201 7.31 -7.86 -5.20
C ARG A 201 8.46 -8.69 -5.76
N ARG A 202 8.20 -9.59 -6.71
CA ARG A 202 9.26 -10.34 -7.38
C ARG A 202 10.16 -9.45 -8.22
N TYR A 203 9.58 -8.52 -8.97
CA TYR A 203 10.34 -7.61 -9.82
C TYR A 203 11.17 -6.65 -8.99
N ILE A 204 10.62 -6.10 -7.90
CA ILE A 204 11.34 -5.17 -7.02
C ILE A 204 12.35 -5.87 -6.12
N GLY A 205 12.02 -7.05 -5.60
CA GLY A 205 12.81 -7.76 -4.60
C GLY A 205 13.08 -6.90 -3.35
N ASN A 206 14.34 -6.87 -2.93
CA ASN A 206 14.77 -6.09 -1.76
C ASN A 206 15.20 -4.66 -2.09
N GLN A 207 14.92 -4.16 -3.30
CA GLN A 207 15.37 -2.84 -3.75
C GLN A 207 14.38 -1.73 -3.32
N LEU A 208 14.11 -1.67 -2.01
CA LEU A 208 13.14 -0.79 -1.38
C LEU A 208 13.82 0.02 -0.28
N LEU A 209 13.72 1.34 -0.36
CA LEU A 209 14.06 2.23 0.76
C LEU A 209 12.79 2.54 1.53
N SER A 210 12.85 2.35 2.84
CA SER A 210 11.64 2.34 3.65
C SER A 210 11.70 3.37 4.77
N ALA A 211 10.53 3.87 5.19
CA ALA A 211 10.32 4.69 6.36
C ALA A 211 9.10 4.18 7.15
N PRO A 212 9.03 4.42 8.47
CA PRO A 212 7.93 3.90 9.29
C PRO A 212 6.58 4.56 9.02
N LEU A 213 6.53 5.61 8.18
CA LEU A 213 5.37 6.48 7.96
C LEU A 213 5.60 7.31 6.68
N ASP A 214 4.54 7.96 6.18
CA ASP A 214 4.58 8.90 5.05
C ASP A 214 5.53 10.07 5.34
N THR A 215 6.66 10.11 4.63
CA THR A 215 7.72 11.11 4.76
C THR A 215 7.33 12.47 4.20
N GLY A 216 6.40 12.49 3.25
CA GLY A 216 5.75 13.72 2.81
C GLY A 216 4.92 14.30 3.95
N PHE A 217 3.96 13.53 4.46
CA PHE A 217 3.13 13.93 5.59
C PHE A 217 3.99 14.35 6.80
N PHE A 218 5.03 13.59 7.14
CA PHE A 218 5.99 13.93 8.18
C PHE A 218 6.65 15.29 7.94
N ASN A 219 7.20 15.52 6.74
CA ASN A 219 7.80 16.82 6.41
C ASN A 219 6.76 17.96 6.38
N GLY A 220 5.50 17.64 6.08
CA GLY A 220 4.41 18.62 6.02
C GLY A 220 4.05 19.13 7.40
N GLU A 221 3.88 18.18 8.32
CA GLU A 221 3.26 18.39 9.62
C GLU A 221 4.24 18.43 10.80
N CYS A 222 5.47 17.92 10.64
CA CYS A 222 6.49 17.85 11.70
C CYS A 222 7.66 18.81 11.50
N ARG A 223 7.44 19.91 10.77
CA ARG A 223 8.49 20.86 10.36
C ARG A 223 9.33 21.34 11.54
N ASN A 224 10.61 21.61 11.28
CA ASN A 224 11.54 22.26 12.22
C ASN A 224 11.71 21.59 13.60
N GLY A 225 11.39 20.30 13.73
CA GLY A 225 11.50 19.61 15.03
C GLY A 225 10.35 19.95 15.98
N GLU A 226 9.21 20.37 15.45
CA GLU A 226 7.96 20.41 16.21
C GLU A 226 7.71 19.07 16.89
N ALA A 227 7.14 19.11 18.10
CA ALA A 227 6.85 17.90 18.86
C ALA A 227 5.61 17.16 18.32
N THR A 228 4.72 17.88 17.63
CA THR A 228 3.43 17.38 17.16
C THR A 228 3.04 18.00 15.84
N GLY A 229 2.34 17.25 14.98
CA GLY A 229 1.76 17.74 13.73
C GLY A 229 0.22 17.78 13.78
N ALA A 230 -0.39 18.63 12.96
CA ALA A 230 -1.83 18.88 13.06
C ALA A 230 -2.54 19.13 11.72
N ILE A 231 -3.54 18.31 11.41
CA ILE A 231 -4.45 18.56 10.28
C ILE A 231 -5.67 19.33 10.80
N GLN A 232 -6.02 20.45 10.17
CA GLN A 232 -7.23 21.22 10.48
C GLN A 232 -7.37 21.55 11.98
N ASN A 233 -6.28 21.98 12.62
CA ASN A 233 -6.17 22.26 14.07
C ASN A 233 -6.35 21.05 15.00
N LYS A 234 -6.40 19.83 14.47
CA LYS A 234 -6.41 18.60 15.26
C LYS A 234 -4.99 18.08 15.31
N THR A 235 -4.41 17.97 16.50
CA THR A 235 -3.14 17.27 16.67
C THR A 235 -3.34 15.79 16.36
N ILE A 236 -2.67 15.30 15.32
CA ILE A 236 -2.82 13.92 14.86
C ILE A 236 -1.50 13.15 14.83
N ALA A 237 -0.38 13.86 14.94
CA ALA A 237 0.96 13.31 14.83
C ALA A 237 1.80 13.67 16.05
N ILE A 238 2.59 12.72 16.56
CA ILE A 238 3.65 12.92 17.55
C ILE A 238 4.98 12.78 16.82
N CYS A 239 5.52 13.91 16.40
CA CYS A 239 6.71 13.97 15.54
C CYS A 239 7.99 13.45 16.23
N SER A 240 8.04 13.51 17.56
CA SER A 240 9.13 12.92 18.34
C SER A 240 9.12 11.38 18.35
N ALA A 241 8.07 10.73 17.86
CA ALA A 241 8.00 9.28 17.75
C ALA A 241 9.02 8.69 16.76
N TRP A 242 9.47 9.49 15.78
CA TRP A 242 10.54 9.10 14.85
C TRP A 242 11.75 10.02 15.04
N PRO A 243 12.68 9.67 15.94
CA PRO A 243 13.78 10.54 16.32
C PRO A 243 14.89 10.60 15.27
N LYS A 244 15.62 11.72 15.24
CA LYS A 244 16.84 11.88 14.44
C LYS A 244 17.93 10.87 14.86
N PRO A 245 18.69 10.29 13.92
CA PRO A 245 18.81 10.65 12.50
C PRO A 245 17.76 10.05 11.55
N TRP A 246 16.50 9.83 11.98
CA TRP A 246 15.39 9.32 11.15
C TRP A 246 15.76 8.01 10.49
N PRO A 247 15.90 6.94 11.28
CA PRO A 247 16.32 5.66 10.75
C PRO A 247 15.39 5.19 9.64
N ILE A 248 15.99 4.88 8.49
CA ILE A 248 15.35 4.22 7.35
C ILE A 248 15.62 2.71 7.38
N GLY A 249 14.86 1.98 6.59
CA GLY A 249 14.84 0.53 6.58
C GLY A 249 14.81 -0.06 5.18
N VAL A 250 15.03 -1.37 5.10
CA VAL A 250 14.79 -2.18 3.90
C VAL A 250 14.11 -3.48 4.34
N PRO A 251 13.22 -4.09 3.56
CA PRO A 251 12.81 -5.47 3.81
C PRO A 251 14.06 -6.38 3.74
N PRO A 252 14.44 -7.15 4.77
CA PRO A 252 13.67 -7.74 5.88
C PRO A 252 13.88 -7.11 7.29
N PHE A 253 14.56 -5.96 7.40
CA PHE A 253 14.99 -5.39 8.67
C PHE A 253 14.19 -4.15 9.05
N MET A 254 12.97 -4.37 9.58
CA MET A 254 12.05 -3.27 9.92
C MET A 254 11.54 -3.30 11.37
N ASN A 255 12.15 -4.07 12.28
CA ASN A 255 11.71 -4.09 13.70
C ASN A 255 11.68 -2.70 14.34
N HIS A 256 12.64 -1.87 13.99
CA HIS A 256 12.76 -0.50 14.50
C HIS A 256 11.68 0.47 13.97
N PHE A 257 10.82 0.05 13.05
CA PHE A 257 9.69 0.85 12.55
C PHE A 257 8.43 0.70 13.38
N VAL A 258 8.25 -0.44 14.06
CA VAL A 258 6.99 -0.79 14.72
C VAL A 258 6.62 0.27 15.75
N GLU A 259 7.52 0.62 16.66
CA GLU A 259 7.23 1.59 17.70
C GLU A 259 7.02 3.03 17.18
N PRO A 260 7.90 3.58 16.32
CA PRO A 260 7.65 4.89 15.70
C PRO A 260 6.28 4.97 15.02
N TYR A 261 5.91 3.97 14.23
CA TYR A 261 4.61 3.93 13.56
C TYR A 261 3.44 3.95 14.55
N LEU A 262 3.45 3.07 15.56
CA LEU A 262 2.36 2.93 16.52
C LEU A 262 2.14 4.19 17.37
N ARG A 263 3.22 4.96 17.61
CA ARG A 263 3.19 6.19 18.41
C ARG A 263 2.96 7.44 17.58
N PHE A 264 3.27 7.43 16.30
CA PHE A 264 3.18 8.62 15.47
C PHE A 264 1.74 9.12 15.40
N PHE A 265 0.79 8.28 15.03
CA PHE A 265 -0.61 8.66 14.93
C PHE A 265 -1.34 8.55 16.28
N ASN A 266 -1.75 9.69 16.86
CA ASN A 266 -2.37 9.73 18.18
C ASN A 266 -3.90 9.87 18.17
N ALA A 267 -4.57 9.73 17.02
CA ALA A 267 -6.03 9.91 16.96
C ALA A 267 -6.83 8.91 17.82
N THR A 268 -6.24 7.76 18.18
CA THR A 268 -6.86 6.77 19.07
C THR A 268 -6.60 7.05 20.55
N GLN A 269 -5.79 8.06 20.88
CA GLN A 269 -5.48 8.46 22.26
C GLN A 269 -6.73 8.81 23.09
N PRO A 270 -7.76 9.52 22.59
CA PRO A 270 -8.98 9.76 23.36
C PRO A 270 -9.73 8.47 23.74
N ARG A 271 -9.58 7.40 22.95
CA ARG A 271 -10.26 6.12 23.15
C ARG A 271 -9.49 5.19 24.10
N ALA A 272 -8.17 5.12 23.97
CA ALA A 272 -7.34 4.18 24.70
C ALA A 272 -6.57 4.81 25.88
N GLY A 273 -6.41 6.13 25.89
CA GLY A 273 -5.55 6.85 26.83
C GLY A 273 -4.12 7.03 26.32
N PRO A 274 -3.37 8.03 26.86
CA PRO A 274 -2.02 8.39 26.40
C PRO A 274 -1.00 7.25 26.49
N ASP A 275 -1.11 6.40 27.50
CA ASP A 275 -0.13 5.34 27.73
C ASP A 275 -0.47 4.04 26.99
N PHE A 276 -1.72 3.89 26.52
CA PHE A 276 -2.22 2.62 25.97
C PHE A 276 -2.58 2.67 24.49
N TYR A 277 -2.67 3.85 23.87
CA TYR A 277 -3.01 3.93 22.45
C TYR A 277 -2.02 3.21 21.51
N PRO A 278 -0.70 3.10 21.78
CA PRO A 278 0.18 2.31 20.92
C PRO A 278 -0.17 0.81 20.97
N HIS A 279 -0.53 0.30 22.15
CA HIS A 279 -0.98 -1.07 22.34
C HIS A 279 -2.34 -1.32 21.67
N PHE A 280 -3.23 -0.34 21.71
CA PHE A 280 -4.51 -0.38 21.00
C PHE A 280 -4.31 -0.38 19.48
N ASN A 281 -3.44 0.50 18.96
CA ASN A 281 -3.07 0.56 17.54
C ASN A 281 -2.45 -0.76 17.07
N LEU A 282 -1.57 -1.36 17.88
CA LEU A 282 -0.96 -2.65 17.57
C LEU A 282 -2.01 -3.77 17.54
N ALA A 283 -2.90 -3.83 18.53
CA ALA A 283 -3.97 -4.81 18.54
C ALA A 283 -4.88 -4.69 17.30
N ARG A 284 -5.23 -3.46 16.90
CA ARG A 284 -6.01 -3.21 15.67
C ARG A 284 -5.27 -3.65 14.42
N LEU A 285 -4.00 -3.28 14.27
CA LEU A 285 -3.16 -3.70 13.15
C LEU A 285 -3.07 -5.23 13.07
N LEU A 286 -2.84 -5.91 14.19
CA LEU A 286 -2.78 -7.37 14.24
C LEU A 286 -4.11 -8.02 13.89
N VAL A 287 -5.23 -7.50 14.39
CA VAL A 287 -6.56 -8.03 14.05
C VAL A 287 -6.88 -7.85 12.57
N ARG A 288 -6.48 -6.73 11.97
CA ARG A 288 -6.72 -6.48 10.54
C ARG A 288 -5.79 -7.31 9.65
N LEU A 289 -4.53 -7.40 10.01
CA LEU A 289 -3.51 -8.10 9.22
C LEU A 289 -3.63 -9.62 9.36
N LEU A 290 -3.82 -10.12 10.59
CA LEU A 290 -3.78 -11.55 10.93
C LEU A 290 -5.15 -12.21 11.07
N GLY A 291 -6.19 -11.41 11.28
CA GLY A 291 -7.56 -11.89 11.48
C GLY A 291 -8.22 -12.32 10.16
N SER A 292 -9.32 -13.05 10.29
CA SER A 292 -10.19 -13.36 9.14
C SER A 292 -10.91 -12.07 8.72
N THR A 293 -10.33 -11.35 7.76
CA THR A 293 -10.82 -10.08 7.19
C THR A 293 -12.18 -10.21 6.52
N TYR A 294 -12.52 -11.41 6.04
CA TYR A 294 -13.78 -11.65 5.38
C TYR A 294 -14.69 -12.57 6.21
N ARG A 295 -15.87 -12.05 6.53
CA ARG A 295 -17.06 -12.84 6.80
C ARG A 295 -18.09 -12.37 5.80
N PRO A 296 -18.63 -13.26 4.94
CA PRO A 296 -19.85 -12.87 4.26
C PRO A 296 -20.84 -12.51 5.36
N ALA A 297 -21.49 -11.34 5.25
CA ALA A 297 -22.71 -11.14 6.01
C ALA A 297 -23.54 -12.40 5.75
N PRO A 298 -23.95 -13.16 6.79
CA PRO A 298 -24.74 -14.35 6.55
C PRO A 298 -25.90 -13.92 5.65
N PRO A 299 -26.20 -14.68 4.57
CA PRO A 299 -27.31 -14.34 3.70
C PRO A 299 -28.54 -14.08 4.58
N PRO A 300 -29.41 -13.11 4.22
CA PRO A 300 -30.57 -12.75 5.03
C PRO A 300 -31.39 -14.02 5.33
N GLY A 301 -31.22 -14.54 6.54
CA GLY A 301 -31.59 -15.89 6.92
C GLY A 301 -31.43 -16.07 8.43
N PRO A 302 -32.11 -17.06 9.03
CA PRO A 302 -32.12 -17.22 10.47
C PRO A 302 -30.71 -17.46 11.00
N VAL A 303 -30.29 -16.62 11.95
CA VAL A 303 -28.99 -16.69 12.62
C VAL A 303 -28.77 -18.11 13.17
N VAL A 304 -27.85 -18.84 12.55
CA VAL A 304 -27.46 -20.17 13.03
C VAL A 304 -26.70 -20.00 14.33
N ARG A 305 -27.34 -20.35 15.46
CA ARG A 305 -26.66 -20.38 16.77
C ARG A 305 -25.51 -21.38 16.72
N GLY A 306 -24.28 -20.90 16.89
CA GLY A 306 -23.09 -21.73 16.99
C GLY A 306 -21.97 -21.42 15.97
N ALA A 307 -22.18 -20.50 15.03
CA ALA A 307 -21.08 -20.03 14.20
C ALA A 307 -19.99 -19.36 15.07
N PRO A 308 -18.68 -19.59 14.81
CA PRO A 308 -17.61 -18.97 15.56
C PRO A 308 -17.81 -17.46 15.63
N ILE A 309 -17.85 -16.88 16.83
CA ILE A 309 -17.88 -15.42 16.99
C ILE A 309 -16.56 -14.89 16.45
N GLY A 310 -16.62 -13.99 15.48
CA GLY A 310 -15.45 -13.32 14.93
C GLY A 310 -15.35 -11.93 15.47
N PRO A 311 -14.38 -11.16 14.96
CA PRO A 311 -14.21 -9.80 15.41
C PRO A 311 -15.52 -9.01 15.24
N PRO A 312 -15.87 -8.15 16.21
CA PRO A 312 -17.01 -7.24 16.08
C PRO A 312 -16.90 -6.46 14.76
N LYS A 313 -18.03 -6.12 14.11
CA LYS A 313 -18.03 -5.39 12.82
C LYS A 313 -17.10 -4.17 12.84
N GLY A 314 -17.05 -3.43 13.96
CA GLY A 314 -16.17 -2.26 14.13
C GLY A 314 -14.67 -2.57 14.28
N ALA A 315 -14.28 -3.78 14.71
CA ALA A 315 -12.87 -4.15 14.82
C ALA A 315 -12.20 -4.39 13.45
N LEU A 316 -13.01 -4.57 12.40
CA LEU A 316 -12.54 -4.67 11.01
C LEU A 316 -12.76 -3.38 10.20
N GLY A 317 -13.40 -2.37 10.78
CA GLY A 317 -13.56 -1.07 10.14
C GLY A 317 -12.21 -0.35 10.10
N LEU A 318 -11.89 0.29 8.97
CA LEU A 318 -10.76 1.22 8.92
C LEU A 318 -11.25 2.60 9.30
N ASN A 319 -10.54 3.25 10.21
CA ASN A 319 -10.69 4.69 10.36
C ASN A 319 -9.93 5.42 9.22
N PHE A 320 -10.10 6.73 9.14
CA PHE A 320 -9.49 7.53 8.08
C PHE A 320 -7.96 7.39 8.05
N LEU A 321 -7.30 7.41 9.21
CA LEU A 321 -5.84 7.29 9.29
C LEU A 321 -5.40 5.92 8.83
N GLU A 322 -6.01 4.84 9.30
CA GLU A 322 -5.64 3.47 8.89
C GLU A 322 -5.83 3.24 7.39
N ASN A 323 -6.88 3.81 6.80
CA ASN A 323 -7.17 3.67 5.38
C ASN A 323 -6.26 4.50 4.47
N THR A 324 -5.71 5.60 4.99
CA THR A 324 -5.06 6.62 4.15
C THR A 324 -3.58 6.79 4.50
N LEU A 325 -3.23 6.88 5.77
CA LEU A 325 -1.89 7.14 6.30
C LEU A 325 -1.29 5.95 7.05
N GLY A 326 -2.06 4.88 7.23
CA GLY A 326 -1.72 3.69 7.99
C GLY A 326 -0.84 2.74 7.20
N TYR A 327 0.34 3.18 6.79
CA TYR A 327 1.29 2.35 6.05
C TYR A 327 2.73 2.61 6.46
N PHE A 328 3.59 1.62 6.22
CA PHE A 328 5.02 1.88 6.06
C PHE A 328 5.26 2.37 4.63
N GLU A 329 6.01 3.46 4.49
CA GLU A 329 6.44 3.94 3.18
C GLU A 329 7.58 3.05 2.70
N LEU A 330 7.40 2.38 1.56
CA LEU A 330 8.35 1.45 0.97
C LEU A 330 8.56 1.83 -0.49
N ASN A 331 9.57 2.65 -0.74
CA ASN A 331 9.80 3.29 -2.02
C ASN A 331 10.73 2.42 -2.90
N PRO A 332 10.26 1.90 -4.05
CA PRO A 332 11.13 1.18 -4.98
C PRO A 332 12.26 2.10 -5.46
N ALA A 333 13.50 1.71 -5.16
CA ALA A 333 14.72 2.37 -5.61
C ALA A 333 15.22 1.71 -6.91
N VAL A 334 14.31 1.59 -7.88
CA VAL A 334 14.46 0.85 -9.13
C VAL A 334 13.59 1.48 -10.21
N ARG A 335 13.87 1.20 -11.48
CA ARG A 335 12.93 1.54 -12.55
C ARG A 335 11.88 0.44 -12.73
N LEU A 336 10.62 0.80 -12.53
CA LEU A 336 9.48 -0.11 -12.65
C LEU A 336 9.00 -0.21 -14.10
N ARG A 337 9.41 -1.23 -14.84
CA ARG A 337 8.85 -1.50 -16.18
C ARG A 337 7.38 -1.88 -16.04
N PHE A 338 6.52 -1.37 -16.89
CA PHE A 338 5.09 -1.62 -16.79
C PHE A 338 4.71 -3.09 -16.96
N ALA A 339 5.31 -3.78 -17.94
CA ALA A 339 5.08 -5.20 -18.18
C ALA A 339 5.47 -6.08 -16.97
N ASP A 340 6.43 -5.63 -16.14
CA ASP A 340 7.09 -6.45 -15.13
C ASP A 340 6.79 -6.04 -13.70
N GLY A 341 6.67 -4.73 -13.48
CA GLY A 341 6.54 -4.10 -12.19
C GLY A 341 5.10 -3.93 -11.70
N ILE A 342 4.06 -4.14 -12.52
CA ILE A 342 2.66 -4.05 -12.11
C ILE A 342 1.99 -5.43 -12.15
N VAL A 343 1.27 -5.77 -11.07
CA VAL A 343 0.50 -7.02 -10.97
C VAL A 343 -1.02 -6.82 -11.04
N LEU A 344 -1.49 -5.65 -10.65
CA LEU A 344 -2.91 -5.30 -10.59
C LEU A 344 -3.05 -3.78 -10.63
N LEU A 345 -4.05 -3.27 -11.34
CA LEU A 345 -4.59 -1.94 -11.08
C LEU A 345 -5.89 -2.04 -10.28
N ILE A 346 -6.06 -1.13 -9.32
CA ILE A 346 -7.25 -0.99 -8.50
C ILE A 346 -7.89 0.35 -8.83
N ALA A 347 -9.19 0.35 -9.11
CA ALA A 347 -9.97 1.55 -9.38
C ALA A 347 -10.98 1.82 -8.26
N MET A 348 -11.04 3.06 -7.78
CA MET A 348 -12.06 3.54 -6.85
C MET A 348 -13.42 3.59 -7.57
N PHE A 349 -14.32 2.69 -7.17
CA PHE A 349 -15.60 2.47 -7.84
C PHE A 349 -16.46 3.74 -7.84
N GLU A 350 -16.49 4.49 -6.75
CA GLU A 350 -17.29 5.70 -6.57
C GLU A 350 -16.88 6.85 -7.49
N LEU A 351 -15.66 6.81 -8.00
CA LEU A 351 -15.05 7.89 -8.78
C LEU A 351 -14.94 7.54 -10.26
N LEU A 352 -14.71 6.26 -10.57
CA LEU A 352 -14.37 5.83 -11.91
C LEU A 352 -15.45 4.97 -12.57
N TRP A 353 -16.35 4.34 -11.81
CA TRP A 353 -17.35 3.44 -12.39
C TRP A 353 -18.35 4.21 -13.27
N GLY A 354 -18.48 3.78 -14.53
CA GLY A 354 -19.31 4.45 -15.55
C GLY A 354 -18.70 5.74 -16.12
N SER A 355 -17.62 6.28 -15.57
CA SER A 355 -17.05 7.56 -16.03
C SER A 355 -16.22 7.41 -17.32
N PRO A 356 -15.96 8.51 -18.07
CA PRO A 356 -14.99 8.50 -19.16
C PRO A 356 -13.60 8.01 -18.71
N ALA A 357 -13.09 8.53 -17.59
CA ALA A 357 -11.80 8.14 -17.03
C ALA A 357 -11.74 6.64 -16.66
N GLY A 358 -12.85 6.07 -16.17
CA GLY A 358 -12.95 4.63 -15.94
C GLY A 358 -12.91 3.81 -17.22
N ARG A 359 -13.49 4.30 -18.33
CA ARG A 359 -13.34 3.67 -19.66
C ARG A 359 -11.90 3.72 -20.15
N ASP A 360 -11.24 4.85 -19.96
CA ASP A 360 -9.83 5.01 -20.37
C ASP A 360 -8.93 4.09 -19.57
N LEU A 361 -9.18 3.90 -18.27
CA LEU A 361 -8.46 2.94 -17.45
C LEU A 361 -8.72 1.48 -17.88
N LEU A 362 -9.97 1.11 -18.17
CA LEU A 362 -10.30 -0.23 -18.69
C LEU A 362 -9.50 -0.55 -19.95
N ALA A 363 -9.58 0.34 -20.94
CA ALA A 363 -8.86 0.16 -22.20
C ALA A 363 -7.33 0.10 -22.00
N TRP A 364 -6.79 0.80 -21.00
CA TRP A 364 -5.35 0.77 -20.72
C TRP A 364 -4.95 -0.55 -20.08
N CYS A 365 -5.76 -1.09 -19.16
CA CYS A 365 -5.53 -2.42 -18.57
C CYS A 365 -5.57 -3.52 -19.64
N GLU A 366 -6.54 -3.45 -20.56
CA GLU A 366 -6.65 -4.39 -21.69
C GLU A 366 -5.42 -4.33 -22.59
N GLU A 367 -4.98 -3.12 -22.96
CA GLU A 367 -3.78 -2.90 -23.78
C GLU A 367 -2.51 -3.45 -23.12
N ARG A 368 -2.39 -3.29 -21.79
CA ARG A 368 -1.19 -3.66 -21.04
C ARG A 368 -1.20 -5.07 -20.47
N GLY A 369 -2.31 -5.81 -20.60
CA GLY A 369 -2.39 -7.17 -20.08
C GLY A 369 -2.60 -7.23 -18.56
N TRP A 370 -3.00 -6.15 -17.90
CA TRP A 370 -3.14 -6.09 -16.45
C TRP A 370 -4.56 -6.43 -16.01
N PRO A 371 -4.73 -7.27 -14.97
CA PRO A 371 -6.00 -7.35 -14.27
C PRO A 371 -6.40 -5.96 -13.73
N LEU A 372 -7.70 -5.70 -13.72
CA LEU A 372 -8.31 -4.54 -13.08
C LEU A 372 -9.25 -5.03 -11.98
N ALA A 373 -9.13 -4.45 -10.80
CA ALA A 373 -10.07 -4.65 -9.71
C ALA A 373 -10.78 -3.35 -9.35
N TRP A 374 -12.06 -3.44 -9.05
CA TRP A 374 -12.85 -2.34 -8.51
C TRP A 374 -12.93 -2.46 -7.01
N ALA A 375 -12.72 -1.35 -6.32
CA ALA A 375 -12.79 -1.28 -4.87
C ALA A 375 -13.73 -0.16 -4.43
N HIS A 376 -14.58 -0.49 -3.47
CA HIS A 376 -15.35 0.50 -2.71
C HIS A 376 -14.52 0.97 -1.53
N ASN A 377 -14.44 2.29 -1.37
CA ASN A 377 -13.86 2.93 -0.22
C ASN A 377 -14.97 3.73 0.51
N PRO A 378 -15.47 3.23 1.66
CA PRO A 378 -16.57 3.86 2.38
C PRO A 378 -16.19 5.23 2.95
N VAL A 379 -14.90 5.50 3.11
CA VAL A 379 -14.38 6.80 3.52
C VAL A 379 -13.69 7.41 2.30
N PRO A 380 -14.39 8.23 1.48
CA PRO A 380 -13.78 8.85 0.31
C PRO A 380 -12.63 9.73 0.76
N SER A 381 -11.41 9.20 0.70
CA SER A 381 -10.23 9.77 1.34
C SER A 381 -9.15 10.18 0.36
N TYR A 382 -9.46 10.35 -0.93
CA TYR A 382 -8.49 10.93 -1.84
C TYR A 382 -8.30 12.41 -1.48
N TRP A 383 -7.08 12.73 -1.04
CA TRP A 383 -6.69 14.05 -0.61
C TRP A 383 -6.71 14.96 -1.84
N ARG A 384 -7.77 15.78 -2.00
CA ARG A 384 -7.77 16.88 -2.98
C ARG A 384 -6.93 18.04 -2.43
N CYS A 385 -5.65 17.80 -2.25
CA CYS A 385 -4.70 18.83 -1.88
C CYS A 385 -4.10 19.41 -3.16
N GLY A 386 -4.93 20.18 -3.87
CA GLY A 386 -4.48 20.95 -5.01
C GLY A 386 -3.44 22.02 -4.63
N PRO A 387 -2.76 22.62 -5.61
CA PRO A 387 -1.82 23.71 -5.38
C PRO A 387 -2.49 24.85 -4.59
N ALA A 388 -1.70 25.53 -3.74
CA ALA A 388 -2.17 26.63 -2.90
C ALA A 388 -2.86 27.72 -3.75
N GLY A 389 -4.20 27.70 -3.81
CA GLY A 389 -4.97 28.69 -4.57
C GLY A 389 -6.44 28.33 -4.85
N GLU A 390 -6.77 27.05 -5.00
CA GLU A 390 -8.16 26.62 -5.32
C GLU A 390 -8.96 26.09 -4.12
N GLY A 391 -8.42 26.27 -2.91
CA GLY A 391 -9.04 25.83 -1.67
C GLY A 391 -8.81 24.32 -1.45
N PRO A 392 -7.98 23.93 -0.48
CA PRO A 392 -7.86 22.52 -0.13
C PRO A 392 -9.19 22.06 0.49
N GLU A 393 -10.01 21.32 -0.25
CA GLU A 393 -10.84 20.29 0.37
C GLU A 393 -9.94 19.11 0.81
N CYS A 394 -8.84 19.40 1.53
CA CYS A 394 -8.15 18.44 2.40
C CYS A 394 -9.00 18.29 3.68
N SER A 395 -10.32 18.12 3.52
CA SER A 395 -11.23 17.92 4.63
C SER A 395 -11.02 16.53 5.16
N VAL A 396 -10.47 16.46 6.36
CA VAL A 396 -10.45 15.21 7.09
C VAL A 396 -11.78 15.06 7.84
N PRO A 397 -12.28 13.83 8.04
CA PRO A 397 -13.48 13.62 8.84
C PRO A 397 -13.38 14.25 10.22
N ASP A 398 -14.54 14.62 10.78
CA ASP A 398 -14.54 15.25 12.09
C ASP A 398 -13.99 14.33 13.19
N ASP A 399 -14.35 13.05 13.10
CA ASP A 399 -13.81 11.99 13.91
C ASP A 399 -12.86 11.12 13.07
N LEU A 400 -11.56 11.36 13.25
CA LEU A 400 -10.49 10.60 12.57
C LEU A 400 -10.39 9.16 13.05
N ALA A 401 -10.96 8.86 14.24
CA ALA A 401 -10.94 7.55 14.86
C ALA A 401 -12.28 6.80 14.69
N ALA A 402 -13.27 7.40 14.04
CA ALA A 402 -14.52 6.74 13.72
C ALA A 402 -14.24 5.51 12.84
N ASP A 403 -14.71 4.36 13.32
CA ASP A 403 -14.61 3.11 12.56
C ASP A 403 -15.49 3.24 11.30
N GLY A 404 -14.86 3.16 10.12
CA GLY A 404 -15.55 3.08 8.83
C GLY A 404 -16.12 1.69 8.55
N ASP A 405 -16.75 1.51 7.39
CA ASP A 405 -17.16 0.16 6.96
C ASP A 405 -15.94 -0.70 6.58
N ALA A 406 -16.13 -2.02 6.58
CA ALA A 406 -15.10 -2.97 6.19
C ALA A 406 -14.82 -2.86 4.68
N ALA A 407 -13.68 -2.28 4.32
CA ALA A 407 -13.24 -2.11 2.94
C ALA A 407 -12.28 -3.23 2.52
N ASN A 408 -12.75 -4.48 2.45
CA ASN A 408 -11.86 -5.65 2.23
C ASN A 408 -12.11 -6.38 0.90
N VAL A 409 -13.16 -6.01 0.16
CA VAL A 409 -13.53 -6.70 -1.08
C VAL A 409 -13.18 -5.86 -2.28
N ARG A 410 -12.52 -6.50 -3.24
CA ARG A 410 -12.40 -6.00 -4.61
C ARG A 410 -13.13 -6.93 -5.54
N LEU A 411 -13.70 -6.41 -6.63
CA LEU A 411 -14.26 -7.23 -7.70
C LEU A 411 -13.38 -7.09 -8.94
N LEU A 412 -12.82 -8.20 -9.43
CA LEU A 412 -12.10 -8.20 -10.70
C LEU A 412 -13.06 -7.89 -11.84
N ASP A 413 -12.65 -7.03 -12.79
CA ASP A 413 -13.47 -6.66 -13.94
C ASP A 413 -13.53 -7.81 -14.98
N PRO A 414 -14.70 -8.42 -15.22
CA PRO A 414 -14.86 -9.51 -16.19
C PRO A 414 -14.44 -9.16 -17.61
N ARG A 415 -14.57 -7.89 -18.03
CA ARG A 415 -14.24 -7.46 -19.39
C ARG A 415 -12.73 -7.51 -19.59
N VAL A 416 -12.00 -6.93 -18.65
CA VAL A 416 -10.52 -6.96 -18.64
C VAL A 416 -10.03 -8.41 -18.58
N LEU A 417 -10.56 -9.22 -17.66
CA LEU A 417 -10.19 -10.64 -17.57
C LEU A 417 -10.41 -11.39 -18.90
N THR A 418 -11.52 -11.15 -19.58
CA THR A 418 -11.80 -11.79 -20.88
C THR A 418 -10.80 -11.35 -21.96
N SER A 419 -10.39 -10.07 -21.93
CA SER A 419 -9.43 -9.48 -22.87
C SER A 419 -7.98 -9.88 -22.59
N VAL A 420 -7.64 -10.26 -21.35
CA VAL A 420 -6.27 -10.58 -20.91
C VAL A 420 -6.15 -12.00 -20.32
N PRO A 421 -6.49 -13.07 -21.06
CA PRO A 421 -6.55 -14.43 -20.54
C PRO A 421 -5.18 -14.98 -20.09
N ALA A 422 -4.09 -14.40 -20.62
CA ALA A 422 -2.73 -14.74 -20.20
C ALA A 422 -2.30 -14.03 -18.89
N GLY A 423 -3.11 -13.11 -18.35
CA GLY A 423 -2.80 -12.32 -17.16
C GLY A 423 -3.37 -12.89 -15.86
N HIS A 424 -4.17 -13.96 -15.91
CA HIS A 424 -4.77 -14.58 -14.72
C HIS A 424 -5.20 -16.03 -14.95
N ASN A 425 -5.60 -16.71 -13.87
CA ASN A 425 -6.15 -18.07 -13.86
C ASN A 425 -7.65 -18.14 -13.51
N VAL A 426 -8.33 -17.00 -13.43
CA VAL A 426 -9.77 -16.91 -13.11
C VAL A 426 -10.64 -17.22 -14.32
N THR A 427 -11.66 -18.06 -14.15
CA THR A 427 -12.74 -18.25 -15.13
C THR A 427 -13.96 -17.44 -14.72
N VAL A 428 -14.48 -16.60 -15.62
CA VAL A 428 -15.61 -15.72 -15.32
C VAL A 428 -16.90 -16.27 -15.94
N PRO A 429 -17.96 -16.54 -15.14
CA PRO A 429 -19.26 -16.92 -15.68
C PRO A 429 -19.88 -15.80 -16.51
N SER A 430 -20.54 -16.15 -17.63
CA SER A 430 -21.18 -15.18 -18.53
C SER A 430 -22.23 -14.31 -17.84
N ALA A 431 -22.94 -14.85 -16.85
CA ALA A 431 -23.92 -14.10 -16.05
C ALA A 431 -23.27 -12.96 -15.25
N VAL A 432 -22.05 -13.17 -14.73
CA VAL A 432 -21.29 -12.15 -14.00
C VAL A 432 -20.82 -11.06 -14.95
N SER A 433 -20.30 -11.43 -16.12
CA SER A 433 -19.96 -10.45 -17.16
C SER A 433 -21.16 -9.62 -17.59
N ALA A 434 -22.33 -10.26 -17.78
CA ALA A 434 -23.57 -9.56 -18.14
C ALA A 434 -24.04 -8.59 -17.04
N ALA A 435 -23.90 -8.96 -15.76
CA ALA A 435 -24.23 -8.08 -14.63
C ALA A 435 -23.31 -6.84 -14.58
N PHE A 436 -22.01 -7.02 -14.81
CA PHE A 436 -21.06 -5.90 -14.90
C PHE A 436 -21.41 -4.94 -16.04
N VAL A 437 -21.70 -5.47 -17.23
CA VAL A 437 -22.11 -4.66 -18.39
C VAL A 437 -23.40 -3.92 -18.10
N ALA A 438 -24.44 -4.59 -17.59
CA ALA A 438 -25.72 -3.97 -17.26
C ALA A 438 -25.57 -2.88 -16.19
N SER A 439 -24.78 -3.11 -15.15
CA SER A 439 -24.48 -2.12 -14.11
C SER A 439 -23.73 -0.91 -14.66
N TRP A 440 -22.75 -1.13 -15.54
CA TRP A 440 -21.99 -0.06 -16.18
C TRP A 440 -22.86 0.78 -17.13
N GLU A 441 -23.64 0.14 -17.99
CA GLU A 441 -24.51 0.81 -18.98
C GLU A 441 -25.74 1.46 -18.34
N GLY A 442 -26.19 0.96 -17.19
CA GLY A 442 -27.31 1.52 -16.44
C GLY A 442 -27.02 2.88 -15.80
N LEU A 443 -25.75 3.27 -15.70
CA LEU A 443 -25.38 4.60 -15.23
C LEU A 443 -25.43 5.62 -16.36
N ASP A 444 -26.30 6.63 -16.20
CA ASP A 444 -26.38 7.75 -17.12
C ASP A 444 -25.11 8.61 -17.04
N VAL A 445 -24.14 8.30 -17.90
CA VAL A 445 -22.84 8.99 -17.98
C VAL A 445 -22.95 10.47 -18.36
N SER A 446 -24.12 10.92 -18.82
CA SER A 446 -24.36 12.34 -19.09
C SER A 446 -24.55 13.16 -17.81
N ARG A 447 -24.76 12.50 -16.67
CA ARG A 447 -24.88 13.10 -15.34
C ARG A 447 -23.87 12.44 -14.43
N ALA A 448 -23.07 13.21 -13.70
CA ALA A 448 -22.26 12.64 -12.62
C ALA A 448 -23.20 11.94 -11.62
N PRO A 449 -23.20 10.60 -11.53
CA PRO A 449 -24.17 9.91 -10.69
C PRO A 449 -23.97 10.30 -9.23
N SER A 450 -25.06 10.36 -8.46
CA SER A 450 -24.92 10.62 -7.03
C SER A 450 -24.18 9.46 -6.35
N ARG A 451 -23.43 9.76 -5.28
CA ARG A 451 -22.72 8.73 -4.49
C ARG A 451 -23.65 7.58 -4.06
N SER A 452 -24.90 7.88 -3.72
CA SER A 452 -25.89 6.87 -3.34
C SER A 452 -26.24 5.90 -4.48
N VAL A 453 -26.31 6.37 -5.72
CA VAL A 453 -26.59 5.54 -6.90
C VAL A 453 -25.39 4.62 -7.17
N VAL A 454 -24.17 5.16 -7.09
CA VAL A 454 -22.96 4.36 -7.29
C VAL A 454 -22.79 3.33 -6.17
N ALA A 455 -23.04 3.69 -4.91
CA ALA A 455 -23.01 2.75 -3.78
C ALA A 455 -24.04 1.62 -3.96
N ALA A 456 -25.26 1.93 -4.41
CA ALA A 456 -26.27 0.90 -4.69
C ALA A 456 -25.83 -0.06 -5.82
N ALA A 457 -25.19 0.46 -6.86
CA ALA A 457 -24.63 -0.36 -7.94
C ALA A 457 -23.51 -1.29 -7.43
N TRP A 458 -22.66 -0.80 -6.52
CA TRP A 458 -21.64 -1.61 -5.87
C TRP A 458 -22.27 -2.76 -5.07
N ASP A 459 -23.27 -2.47 -4.24
CA ASP A 459 -23.96 -3.47 -3.42
C ASP A 459 -24.60 -4.58 -4.29
N GLU A 460 -25.22 -4.20 -5.41
CA GLU A 460 -25.80 -5.14 -6.37
C GLU A 460 -24.74 -6.04 -7.03
N LEU A 461 -23.60 -5.46 -7.45
CA LEU A 461 -22.50 -6.22 -8.03
C LEU A 461 -21.87 -7.18 -7.03
N VAL A 462 -21.63 -6.73 -5.79
CA VAL A 462 -21.12 -7.61 -4.73
C VAL A 462 -22.10 -8.75 -4.48
N ALA A 463 -23.41 -8.46 -4.35
CA ALA A 463 -24.41 -9.49 -4.11
C ALA A 463 -24.46 -10.55 -5.23
N SER A 464 -24.31 -10.14 -6.49
CA SER A 464 -24.45 -11.01 -7.66
C SER A 464 -23.16 -11.72 -8.09
N SER A 465 -22.00 -11.14 -7.81
CA SER A 465 -20.75 -11.52 -8.51
C SER A 465 -19.60 -11.94 -7.60
N TRP A 466 -19.68 -11.67 -6.29
CA TRP A 466 -18.51 -11.79 -5.42
C TRP A 466 -17.89 -13.19 -5.36
N GLN A 467 -18.68 -14.27 -5.42
CA GLN A 467 -18.15 -15.65 -5.38
C GLN A 467 -17.32 -16.02 -6.62
N ALA A 468 -17.55 -15.31 -7.73
CA ALA A 468 -16.90 -15.59 -9.00
C ALA A 468 -15.63 -14.75 -9.18
N VAL A 469 -15.69 -13.46 -8.84
CA VAL A 469 -14.64 -12.48 -9.17
C VAL A 469 -14.18 -11.64 -7.97
N GLY A 470 -14.75 -11.88 -6.79
CA GLY A 470 -14.34 -11.21 -5.57
C GLY A 470 -12.95 -11.67 -5.13
N ILE A 471 -12.07 -10.72 -4.87
CA ILE A 471 -10.75 -10.98 -4.28
C ILE A 471 -10.52 -10.13 -3.03
N GLU A 472 -9.65 -10.61 -2.17
CA GLU A 472 -9.02 -9.83 -1.10
C GLU A 472 -7.51 -9.66 -1.39
N PRO A 473 -6.84 -8.69 -0.75
CA PRO A 473 -5.39 -8.51 -0.87
C PRO A 473 -4.63 -9.78 -0.48
N VAL A 474 -3.49 -10.01 -1.13
CA VAL A 474 -2.59 -11.13 -0.83
C VAL A 474 -2.11 -11.06 0.62
N PHE A 475 -1.95 -12.23 1.24
CA PHE A 475 -1.54 -12.40 2.63
C PHE A 475 -0.58 -13.60 2.75
N ALA A 476 0.10 -13.70 3.88
CA ALA A 476 1.17 -14.66 4.11
C ALA A 476 0.72 -16.11 3.88
N GLY A 477 1.46 -16.81 3.03
CA GLY A 477 1.21 -18.21 2.70
C GLY A 477 -0.08 -18.46 1.91
N ALA A 478 -0.79 -17.42 1.46
CA ALA A 478 -1.94 -17.58 0.58
C ALA A 478 -1.48 -18.03 -0.81
N CYS A 479 -0.47 -17.34 -1.34
CA CYS A 479 -0.05 -17.44 -2.73
C CYS A 479 1.46 -17.56 -2.86
N ASN A 480 1.90 -18.17 -3.96
CA ASN A 480 3.31 -18.20 -4.36
C ASN A 480 3.48 -17.31 -5.60
N GLY A 481 4.32 -16.27 -5.51
CA GLY A 481 4.66 -15.39 -6.63
C GLY A 481 3.80 -14.12 -6.72
N ASP A 482 3.78 -13.52 -7.90
CA ASP A 482 3.10 -12.26 -8.18
C ASP A 482 1.60 -12.50 -8.44
N CYS A 483 0.80 -12.22 -7.43
CA CYS A 483 -0.64 -12.43 -7.47
C CYS A 483 -1.39 -11.11 -7.23
N ALA A 484 -2.46 -10.92 -7.99
CA ALA A 484 -3.39 -9.81 -7.87
C ALA A 484 -4.26 -9.91 -6.60
N GLY A 485 -4.43 -11.11 -6.05
CA GLY A 485 -5.21 -11.32 -4.83
C GLY A 485 -5.58 -12.78 -4.59
N VAL A 486 -6.42 -12.98 -3.57
CA VAL A 486 -6.98 -14.29 -3.20
C VAL A 486 -8.48 -14.25 -3.43
N LEU A 487 -9.02 -15.19 -4.21
CA LEU A 487 -10.47 -15.31 -4.41
C LEU A 487 -11.18 -15.55 -3.09
N VAL A 488 -12.22 -14.77 -2.84
CA VAL A 488 -13.05 -14.88 -1.64
C VAL A 488 -14.34 -15.67 -1.94
N GLY A 489 -14.90 -16.31 -0.92
CA GLY A 489 -16.19 -17.02 -1.04
C GLY A 489 -16.12 -18.46 -1.55
N ARG A 490 -14.92 -19.02 -1.63
CA ARG A 490 -14.69 -20.43 -1.88
C ARG A 490 -14.16 -21.10 -0.62
N GLU A 491 -14.48 -22.38 -0.43
CA GLU A 491 -13.91 -23.17 0.67
C GLU A 491 -12.40 -23.30 0.52
N GLU A 492 -11.92 -23.39 -0.72
CA GLU A 492 -10.51 -23.47 -1.07
C GLU A 492 -9.96 -22.11 -1.47
N ARG A 493 -8.80 -21.76 -0.89
CA ARG A 493 -8.06 -20.54 -1.23
C ARG A 493 -7.50 -20.67 -2.64
N HIS A 494 -7.97 -19.81 -3.54
CA HIS A 494 -7.51 -19.76 -4.92
C HIS A 494 -6.85 -18.41 -5.19
N CYS A 495 -5.57 -18.43 -5.53
CA CYS A 495 -4.85 -17.21 -5.88
C CYS A 495 -5.09 -16.81 -7.32
N VAL A 496 -5.21 -15.50 -7.55
CA VAL A 496 -5.28 -14.89 -8.88
C VAL A 496 -3.89 -14.38 -9.23
N CYS A 497 -3.14 -15.14 -10.03
CA CYS A 497 -1.73 -14.85 -10.30
C CYS A 497 -1.47 -14.62 -11.78
N ILE A 498 -0.46 -13.78 -12.06
CA ILE A 498 0.05 -13.60 -13.42
C ILE A 498 0.97 -14.80 -13.74
N PRO A 499 0.69 -15.57 -14.81
CA PRO A 499 1.56 -16.65 -15.26
C PRO A 499 3.00 -16.19 -15.50
N VAL A 500 3.97 -16.95 -14.99
CA VAL A 500 5.41 -16.62 -15.06
C VAL A 500 5.99 -16.83 -16.47
N GLU A 501 5.33 -17.60 -17.33
CA GLU A 501 5.94 -18.23 -18.52
C GLU A 501 6.22 -17.33 -19.73
N ASN A 502 5.89 -16.03 -19.73
CA ASN A 502 5.95 -15.19 -20.94
C ASN A 502 6.91 -13.99 -20.92
N LYS A 503 7.81 -13.89 -19.94
CA LYS A 503 8.74 -12.74 -19.85
C LYS A 503 10.12 -13.10 -20.41
N GLY A 504 10.24 -13.12 -21.74
CA GLY A 504 11.53 -13.22 -22.45
C GLY A 504 12.37 -11.94 -22.34
N VAL A 505 12.77 -11.56 -21.12
CA VAL A 505 13.22 -10.19 -20.79
C VAL A 505 14.75 -10.01 -20.78
N ASP A 506 15.55 -11.06 -20.96
CA ASP A 506 16.96 -10.96 -20.52
C ASP A 506 17.96 -10.27 -21.49
N GLU A 507 17.68 -10.10 -22.79
CA GLU A 507 18.76 -9.65 -23.72
C GLU A 507 18.63 -8.23 -24.30
N LEU A 508 17.43 -7.65 -24.46
CA LEU A 508 17.29 -6.37 -25.18
C LEU A 508 17.44 -5.10 -24.32
N TRP A 509 17.30 -5.21 -23.01
CA TRP A 509 17.15 -4.02 -22.14
C TRP A 509 18.46 -3.47 -21.57
N GLU A 510 19.47 -4.32 -21.36
CA GLU A 510 20.79 -3.82 -20.96
C GLU A 510 21.39 -2.89 -22.01
N GLU A 511 21.10 -3.13 -23.29
CA GLU A 511 21.63 -2.34 -24.40
C GLU A 511 21.01 -0.95 -24.47
N GLU A 512 19.71 -0.82 -24.20
CA GLU A 512 19.00 0.46 -24.18
C GLU A 512 19.42 1.34 -22.99
N PHE A 513 19.62 0.74 -21.81
CA PHE A 513 20.13 1.44 -20.63
C PHE A 513 21.58 1.91 -20.83
N ARG A 514 22.42 1.09 -21.49
CA ARG A 514 23.77 1.50 -21.90
C ARG A 514 23.70 2.64 -22.92
N ASN A 515 22.81 2.60 -23.89
CA ASN A 515 22.70 3.64 -24.91
C ASN A 515 22.22 4.98 -24.35
N LEU A 516 21.29 4.99 -23.40
CA LEU A 516 20.89 6.21 -22.68
C LEU A 516 22.04 6.83 -21.86
N SER A 517 22.98 6.01 -21.40
CA SER A 517 24.18 6.51 -20.70
C SER A 517 25.25 7.10 -21.64
N VAL A 518 25.21 6.77 -22.94
CA VAL A 518 26.17 7.23 -23.96
C VAL A 518 25.69 8.49 -24.68
N VAL A 519 24.39 8.69 -24.87
CA VAL A 519 23.83 9.85 -25.60
C VAL A 519 23.84 11.16 -24.78
N VAL A 520 24.27 11.11 -23.52
CA VAL A 520 24.28 12.27 -22.58
C VAL A 520 25.69 12.64 -22.11
N MET A 521 26.74 12.18 -22.80
CA MET A 521 28.09 12.78 -22.75
C MET A 521 28.29 13.67 -23.98
#